data_AF-A0A6A6A424-F1
#
_entry.id   AF-A0A6A6A424-F1
#
_cell.length_a   1.000
_cell.length_b   1.000
_cell.length_c   1.000
_cell.angle_alpha   90.00
_cell.angle_beta   90.00
_cell.angle_gamma   90.00
#
_symmetry.space_group_name_H-M   'P 1'
#
loop_
_entity.id
_entity.type
_entity.pdbx_description
1 polymer ?
#
loop_
_entity_poly.entity_id
_entity_poly.type
_entity_poly.pdbx_seq_one_letter_code
_entity_poly.pdbx_strand_id
1 'polypeptide(L)'
;MKYTTGIIVALAGLSNALPGGGTTENGVTNNNCCTDITVIFARGTGEQGNVGYVAGPPMFKSLRTKLGASRVTIQGVDYPASSAGNSNQGADGGPKMAQLVATALKQCPKTKVVVSGYSQGGMVVHNAFKNGLSASQVVGAVLFGDPMKTQAVGSLPSSKVKQFCGTSDQVCGGGGDGGATGGHTDYGKVADAAAAFAIQVAGLA
;
A
#
# COMPACT_ATOMS: atom_id res chain seq x y z
N MET A 1 -15.51 44.59 -43.53
CA MET A 1 -15.85 43.53 -42.54
C MET A 1 -15.02 42.31 -42.88
N LYS A 2 -13.95 42.04 -42.11
CA LYS A 2 -13.10 40.85 -42.28
C LYS A 2 -13.14 40.08 -40.97
N TYR A 3 -13.64 38.84 -41.02
CA TYR A 3 -13.63 37.89 -39.92
C TYR A 3 -12.25 37.25 -39.86
N THR A 4 -11.56 37.39 -38.72
CA THR A 4 -10.31 36.67 -38.46
C THR A 4 -10.58 35.65 -37.36
N THR A 5 -10.59 34.38 -37.75
CA THR A 5 -10.74 33.21 -36.89
C THR A 5 -9.52 33.08 -35.98
N GLY A 6 -9.70 33.23 -34.67
CA GLY A 6 -8.65 33.01 -33.67
C GLY A 6 -8.48 31.51 -33.38
N ILE A 7 -7.28 30.99 -33.62
CA ILE A 7 -6.87 29.63 -33.24
C ILE A 7 -6.69 29.61 -31.71
N ILE A 8 -7.55 28.87 -31.01
CA ILE A 8 -7.36 28.54 -29.59
C ILE A 8 -6.31 27.43 -29.54
N VAL A 9 -5.07 27.78 -29.21
CA VAL A 9 -4.05 26.80 -28.80
C VAL A 9 -4.41 26.37 -27.38
N ALA A 10 -4.94 25.15 -27.23
CA ALA A 10 -5.09 24.52 -25.93
C ALA A 10 -3.68 24.25 -25.37
N LEU A 11 -3.24 25.09 -24.44
CA LEU A 11 -2.10 24.79 -23.58
C LEU A 11 -2.47 23.56 -22.74
N ALA A 12 -1.97 22.41 -23.15
CA ALA A 12 -1.94 21.22 -22.30
C ALA A 12 -1.16 21.61 -21.03
N GLY A 13 -1.87 21.65 -19.90
CA GLY A 13 -1.27 21.87 -18.60
C GLY A 13 -0.22 20.80 -18.33
N LEU A 14 1.05 21.19 -18.39
CA LEU A 14 2.15 20.43 -17.81
C LEU A 14 2.00 20.50 -16.29
N SER A 15 1.25 19.55 -15.74
CA SER A 15 1.20 19.31 -14.31
C SER A 15 2.57 18.81 -13.86
N ASN A 16 3.40 19.73 -13.36
CA ASN A 16 4.60 19.39 -12.60
C ASN A 16 4.17 18.72 -11.28
N ALA A 17 3.90 17.40 -11.32
CA ALA A 17 3.75 16.60 -10.13
C ALA A 17 5.12 16.48 -9.45
N LEU A 18 5.25 17.10 -8.28
CA LEU A 18 6.38 16.84 -7.38
C LEU A 18 6.41 15.33 -7.06
N PRO A 19 7.58 14.66 -7.15
CA PRO A 19 7.68 13.25 -6.89
C PRO A 19 7.63 12.98 -5.37
N GLY A 20 6.42 12.77 -4.86
CA GLY A 20 6.13 12.30 -3.50
C GLY A 20 5.38 13.33 -2.65
N GLY A 21 4.07 13.15 -2.47
CA GLY A 21 3.29 14.03 -1.58
C GLY A 21 1.76 13.96 -1.67
N GLY A 22 1.19 12.90 -2.25
CA GLY A 22 -0.26 12.69 -2.27
C GLY A 22 -0.69 11.69 -1.20
N THR A 23 -1.83 11.93 -0.56
CA THR A 23 -2.48 10.96 0.34
C THR A 23 -3.36 9.96 -0.42
N THR A 24 -3.41 10.05 -1.75
CA THR A 24 -4.24 9.23 -2.62
C THR A 24 -3.43 8.72 -3.82
N GLU A 25 -3.45 7.40 -4.04
CA GLU A 25 -2.85 6.75 -5.20
C GLU A 25 -3.80 5.70 -5.80
N ASN A 26 -4.02 5.75 -7.12
CA ASN A 26 -5.09 5.05 -7.83
C ASN A 26 -4.57 4.29 -9.06
N GLY A 27 -3.40 3.65 -8.96
CA GLY A 27 -2.74 3.05 -10.12
C GLY A 27 -3.56 1.95 -10.80
N VAL A 28 -4.23 1.08 -10.02
CA VAL A 28 -5.06 -0.01 -10.54
C VAL A 28 -6.42 0.52 -11.00
N THR A 29 -7.08 1.36 -10.21
CA THR A 29 -8.41 1.90 -10.58
C THR A 29 -8.37 2.82 -11.79
N ASN A 30 -7.24 3.51 -12.04
CA ASN A 30 -7.03 4.32 -13.23
C ASN A 30 -6.48 3.54 -14.44
N ASN A 31 -6.36 2.21 -14.36
CA ASN A 31 -5.80 1.34 -15.41
C ASN A 31 -4.35 1.69 -15.83
N ASN A 32 -3.54 2.21 -14.91
CA ASN A 32 -2.14 2.58 -15.15
C ASN A 32 -1.15 1.48 -14.70
N CYS A 33 -1.57 0.21 -14.67
CA CYS A 33 -1.08 -0.75 -13.67
C CYS A 33 -0.21 -1.92 -14.16
N CYS A 34 0.34 -1.88 -15.38
CA CYS A 34 1.18 -2.99 -15.87
C CYS A 34 2.65 -2.73 -15.62
N THR A 35 3.00 -2.62 -14.35
CA THR A 35 4.37 -2.51 -13.87
C THR A 35 4.84 -3.81 -13.24
N ASP A 36 6.15 -3.94 -13.01
CA ASP A 36 6.76 -5.15 -12.45
C ASP A 36 6.19 -5.50 -11.07
N ILE A 37 5.99 -4.50 -10.20
CA ILE A 37 5.38 -4.67 -8.88
C ILE A 37 4.17 -3.75 -8.71
N THR A 38 3.11 -4.29 -8.11
CA THR A 38 1.92 -3.55 -7.68
C THR A 38 1.76 -3.70 -6.17
N VAL A 39 1.70 -2.58 -5.44
CA VAL A 39 1.41 -2.57 -4.01
C VAL A 39 -0.04 -2.13 -3.79
N ILE A 40 -0.85 -3.00 -3.19
CA ILE A 40 -2.19 -2.65 -2.69
C ILE A 40 -2.06 -2.31 -1.20
N PHE A 41 -2.28 -1.05 -0.83
CA PHE A 41 -1.99 -0.54 0.50
C PHE A 41 -3.25 -0.06 1.24
N ALA A 42 -3.42 -0.45 2.50
CA ALA A 42 -4.44 0.11 3.39
C ALA A 42 -3.82 1.02 4.45
N ARG A 43 -4.32 2.27 4.53
CA ARG A 43 -3.86 3.29 5.48
C ARG A 43 -4.31 3.02 6.93
N GLY A 44 -3.80 3.80 7.87
CA GLY A 44 -4.18 3.74 9.28
C GLY A 44 -5.44 4.55 9.61
N THR A 45 -5.98 4.33 10.82
CA THR A 45 -7.17 5.03 11.32
C THR A 45 -7.01 6.55 11.24
N GLY A 46 -7.99 7.24 10.67
CA GLY A 46 -8.03 8.70 10.58
C GLY A 46 -7.08 9.32 9.55
N GLU A 47 -6.24 8.53 8.87
CA GLU A 47 -5.40 9.06 7.81
C GLU A 47 -6.24 9.55 6.61
N GLN A 48 -5.75 10.59 5.94
CA GLN A 48 -6.43 11.19 4.79
C GLN A 48 -6.22 10.37 3.50
N GLY A 49 -7.08 10.61 2.51
CA GLY A 49 -7.03 9.95 1.20
C GLY A 49 -7.18 8.43 1.30
N ASN A 50 -6.47 7.66 0.47
CA ASN A 50 -6.52 6.19 0.47
C ASN A 50 -5.19 5.51 0.85
N VAL A 51 -4.08 6.25 0.97
CA VAL A 51 -2.76 5.73 1.40
C VAL A 51 -2.17 6.43 2.63
N GLY A 52 -2.78 7.53 3.10
CA GLY A 52 -2.28 8.23 4.28
C GLY A 52 -0.93 8.90 4.07
N TYR A 53 -0.15 9.03 5.14
CA TYR A 53 1.14 9.74 5.16
C TYR A 53 2.22 9.08 6.03
N VAL A 54 1.87 8.25 7.01
CA VAL A 54 2.83 7.73 7.99
C VAL A 54 3.75 6.65 7.43
N ALA A 55 3.18 5.54 6.93
CA ALA A 55 3.96 4.36 6.54
C ALA A 55 4.00 4.16 5.02
N GLY A 56 2.86 4.35 4.35
CA GLY A 56 2.69 4.10 2.92
C GLY A 56 3.61 4.97 2.05
N PRO A 57 3.40 6.31 1.99
CA PRO A 57 4.18 7.16 1.10
C PRO A 57 5.70 7.09 1.28
N PRO A 58 6.26 7.01 2.52
CA PRO A 58 7.68 6.74 2.69
C PRO A 58 8.16 5.44 2.03
N MET A 59 7.43 4.33 2.23
CA MET A 59 7.74 3.04 1.59
C MET A 59 7.64 3.15 0.06
N PHE A 60 6.62 3.81 -0.48
CA PHE A 60 6.43 3.94 -1.93
C PHE A 60 7.54 4.77 -2.58
N LYS A 61 7.96 5.84 -1.92
CA LYS A 61 9.10 6.66 -2.35
C LYS A 61 10.36 5.79 -2.42
N SER A 62 10.62 4.99 -1.39
CA SER A 62 11.78 4.10 -1.37
C SER A 62 11.72 3.03 -2.47
N LEU A 63 10.56 2.41 -2.68
CA LEU A 63 10.33 1.46 -3.79
C LEU A 63 10.65 2.07 -5.16
N ARG A 64 10.11 3.27 -5.43
CA ARG A 64 10.32 4.00 -6.69
C ARG A 64 11.76 4.43 -6.87
N THR A 65 12.46 4.83 -5.80
CA THR A 65 13.89 5.15 -5.84
C THR A 65 14.74 3.93 -6.17
N LYS A 66 14.42 2.76 -5.59
CA LYS A 66 15.22 1.53 -5.77
C LYS A 66 14.98 0.85 -7.11
N LEU A 67 13.74 0.79 -7.59
CA LEU A 67 13.40 0.11 -8.84
C LEU A 67 13.32 1.04 -10.05
N GLY A 68 13.01 2.31 -9.84
CA GLY A 68 12.54 3.23 -10.88
C GLY A 68 11.01 3.35 -10.87
N ALA A 69 10.52 4.59 -10.99
CA ALA A 69 9.09 4.89 -10.84
C ALA A 69 8.18 4.17 -11.86
N SER A 70 8.68 3.91 -13.08
CA SER A 70 7.95 3.21 -14.14
C SER A 70 7.72 1.71 -13.85
N ARG A 71 8.37 1.15 -12.83
CA ARG A 71 8.27 -0.26 -12.45
C ARG A 71 7.37 -0.50 -11.24
N VAL A 72 6.79 0.57 -10.67
CA VAL A 72 6.03 0.50 -9.41
C VAL A 72 4.64 1.11 -9.58
N THR A 73 3.62 0.29 -9.39
CA THR A 73 2.23 0.72 -9.26
C THR A 73 1.84 0.70 -7.79
N ILE A 74 1.18 1.77 -7.34
CA ILE A 74 0.58 1.84 -6.00
C ILE A 74 -0.93 2.01 -6.15
N GLN A 75 -1.69 1.28 -5.35
CA GLN A 75 -3.12 1.42 -5.21
C GLN A 75 -3.48 1.48 -3.73
N GLY A 76 -4.08 2.58 -3.29
CA GLY A 76 -4.68 2.66 -1.98
C GLY A 76 -6.02 1.94 -1.93
N VAL A 77 -6.31 1.30 -0.81
CA VAL A 77 -7.66 0.79 -0.51
C VAL A 77 -8.50 1.98 -0.05
N ASP A 78 -9.50 2.33 -0.85
CA ASP A 78 -10.46 3.35 -0.47
C ASP A 78 -11.51 2.73 0.46
N TYR A 79 -11.35 3.04 1.75
CA TYR A 79 -12.22 2.58 2.83
C TYR A 79 -12.24 3.67 3.93
N PRO A 80 -13.20 3.65 4.87
CA PRO A 80 -13.40 4.77 5.80
C PRO A 80 -12.21 5.06 6.73
N ALA A 81 -11.39 4.06 7.06
CA ALA A 81 -10.34 4.17 8.08
C ALA A 81 -10.84 4.78 9.41
N SER A 82 -12.07 4.45 9.81
CA SER A 82 -12.73 5.05 10.98
C SER A 82 -12.33 4.35 12.28
N SER A 83 -12.47 5.01 13.43
CA SER A 83 -12.23 4.35 14.72
C SER A 83 -13.13 3.13 14.95
N ALA A 84 -14.35 3.14 14.44
CA ALA A 84 -15.27 1.99 14.50
C ALA A 84 -14.75 0.78 13.70
N GLY A 85 -13.99 1.03 12.63
CA GLY A 85 -13.32 0.00 11.84
C GLY A 85 -12.24 -0.78 12.62
N ASN A 86 -11.78 -0.26 13.77
CA ASN A 86 -10.88 -1.02 14.64
C ASN A 86 -11.62 -2.16 15.35
N SER A 87 -12.86 -1.91 15.78
CA SER A 87 -13.68 -2.91 16.48
C SER A 87 -14.13 -4.06 15.57
N ASN A 88 -14.23 -3.83 14.26
CA ASN A 88 -14.61 -4.86 13.28
C ASN A 88 -13.41 -5.52 12.58
N GLN A 89 -12.18 -5.28 13.06
CA GLN A 89 -10.95 -5.87 12.52
C GLN A 89 -10.77 -5.62 11.01
N GLY A 90 -11.02 -4.39 10.55
CA GLY A 90 -10.78 -3.99 9.16
C GLY A 90 -11.76 -4.58 8.14
N ALA A 91 -12.94 -5.03 8.58
CA ALA A 91 -13.98 -5.58 7.70
C ALA A 91 -14.45 -4.60 6.63
N ASP A 92 -14.35 -3.29 6.89
CA ASP A 92 -14.75 -2.25 5.94
C ASP A 92 -13.81 -2.14 4.73
N GLY A 93 -12.55 -2.64 4.86
CA GLY A 93 -11.53 -2.56 3.80
C GLY A 93 -11.13 -3.91 3.21
N GLY A 94 -11.27 -5.01 3.96
CA GLY A 94 -10.79 -6.34 3.56
C GLY A 94 -11.34 -6.82 2.21
N PRO A 95 -12.67 -6.86 2.01
CA PRO A 95 -13.26 -7.22 0.73
C PRO A 95 -12.79 -6.32 -0.43
N LYS A 96 -12.61 -5.02 -0.17
CA LYS A 96 -12.13 -4.07 -1.17
C LYS A 96 -10.68 -4.35 -1.57
N MET A 97 -9.81 -4.65 -0.61
CA MET A 97 -8.43 -5.05 -0.90
C MET A 97 -8.39 -6.33 -1.75
N ALA A 98 -9.17 -7.36 -1.40
CA ALA A 98 -9.25 -8.60 -2.18
C ALA A 98 -9.72 -8.32 -3.62
N GLN A 99 -10.73 -7.47 -3.80
CA GLN A 99 -11.22 -7.03 -5.12
C GLN A 99 -10.12 -6.31 -5.92
N LEU A 100 -9.35 -5.43 -5.28
CA LEU A 100 -8.27 -4.68 -5.94
C LEU A 100 -7.12 -5.59 -6.38
N VAL A 101 -6.76 -6.60 -5.59
CA VAL A 101 -5.79 -7.63 -6.00
C VAL A 101 -6.28 -8.38 -7.22
N ALA A 102 -7.53 -8.87 -7.20
CA ALA A 102 -8.12 -9.56 -8.35
C ALA A 102 -8.15 -8.68 -9.61
N THR A 103 -8.45 -7.39 -9.44
CA THR A 103 -8.46 -6.40 -10.52
C THR A 103 -7.06 -6.20 -11.10
N ALA A 104 -6.05 -6.00 -10.24
CA ALA A 104 -4.66 -5.84 -10.66
C ALA A 104 -4.16 -7.05 -11.47
N LEU A 105 -4.44 -8.27 -11.00
CA LEU A 105 -4.04 -9.49 -11.70
C LEU A 105 -4.80 -9.71 -13.01
N LYS A 106 -6.07 -9.30 -13.08
CA LYS A 106 -6.85 -9.36 -14.32
C LYS A 106 -6.30 -8.39 -15.37
N GLN A 107 -5.97 -7.17 -14.96
CA GLN A 107 -5.46 -6.13 -15.86
C GLN A 107 -4.01 -6.42 -16.26
N CYS A 108 -3.19 -6.90 -15.32
CA CYS A 108 -1.76 -7.08 -15.49
C CYS A 108 -1.28 -8.42 -14.91
N PRO A 109 -1.53 -9.56 -15.60
CA PRO A 109 -1.28 -10.90 -15.07
C PRO A 109 0.17 -11.21 -14.70
N LYS A 110 1.13 -10.40 -15.19
CA LYS A 110 2.56 -10.55 -14.91
C LYS A 110 3.03 -9.76 -13.70
N THR A 111 2.24 -8.80 -13.21
CA THR A 111 2.63 -7.96 -12.07
C THR A 111 2.77 -8.79 -10.81
N LYS A 112 3.77 -8.47 -9.98
CA LYS A 112 3.93 -9.07 -8.67
C LYS A 112 3.14 -8.24 -7.67
N VAL A 113 2.07 -8.81 -7.12
CA VAL A 113 1.20 -8.09 -6.18
C VAL A 113 1.70 -8.28 -4.75
N VAL A 114 1.97 -7.19 -4.05
CA VAL A 114 2.24 -7.14 -2.61
C VAL A 114 1.06 -6.44 -1.93
N VAL A 115 0.55 -7.03 -0.84
CA VAL A 115 -0.43 -6.36 0.03
C VAL A 115 0.28 -5.72 1.20
N SER A 116 -0.17 -4.55 1.62
CA SER A 116 0.46 -3.83 2.72
C SER A 116 -0.55 -3.04 3.52
N GLY A 117 -0.26 -2.83 4.81
CA GLY A 117 -1.17 -2.17 5.72
C GLY A 117 -0.46 -1.55 6.91
N TYR A 118 -0.97 -0.40 7.35
CA TYR A 118 -0.51 0.27 8.56
C TYR A 118 -1.63 0.37 9.58
N SER A 119 -1.37 0.00 10.85
CA SER A 119 -2.34 0.09 11.95
C SER A 119 -3.62 -0.70 11.60
N GLN A 120 -4.78 -0.04 11.54
CA GLN A 120 -6.03 -0.61 11.01
C GLN A 120 -5.88 -1.23 9.62
N GLY A 121 -5.04 -0.66 8.76
CA GLY A 121 -4.73 -1.22 7.47
C GLY A 121 -4.08 -2.61 7.55
N GLY A 122 -3.34 -2.92 8.63
CA GLY A 122 -2.86 -4.28 8.89
C GLY A 122 -4.03 -5.26 9.08
N MET A 123 -5.02 -4.87 9.88
CA MET A 123 -6.26 -5.63 10.04
C MET A 123 -7.01 -5.80 8.71
N VAL A 124 -7.03 -4.77 7.86
CA VAL A 124 -7.60 -4.87 6.50
C VAL A 124 -6.88 -5.95 5.67
N VAL A 125 -5.55 -6.06 5.75
CA VAL A 125 -4.81 -7.14 5.07
C VAL A 125 -5.26 -8.51 5.59
N HIS A 126 -5.28 -8.71 6.92
CA HIS A 126 -5.76 -9.98 7.50
C HIS A 126 -7.21 -10.29 7.07
N ASN A 127 -8.08 -9.28 7.05
CA ASN A 127 -9.47 -9.41 6.67
C ASN A 127 -9.65 -9.74 5.18
N ALA A 128 -8.78 -9.23 4.29
CA ALA A 128 -8.80 -9.55 2.87
C ALA A 128 -8.64 -11.06 2.61
N PHE A 129 -7.74 -11.74 3.34
CA PHE A 129 -7.57 -13.20 3.25
C PHE A 129 -8.80 -13.98 3.73
N LYS A 130 -9.58 -13.44 4.67
CA LYS A 130 -10.87 -14.01 5.09
C LYS A 130 -11.98 -13.78 4.05
N ASN A 131 -11.78 -12.86 3.11
CA ASN A 131 -12.76 -12.43 2.11
C ASN A 131 -12.33 -12.72 0.67
N GLY A 132 -11.66 -13.87 0.47
CA GLY A 132 -11.41 -14.41 -0.86
C GLY A 132 -10.05 -14.06 -1.48
N LEU A 133 -9.19 -13.31 -0.78
CA LEU A 133 -7.78 -13.21 -1.18
C LEU A 133 -7.05 -14.52 -0.88
N SER A 134 -6.49 -15.16 -1.90
CA SER A 134 -5.65 -16.35 -1.77
C SER A 134 -4.17 -15.99 -1.67
N ALA A 135 -3.41 -16.77 -0.89
CA ALA A 135 -1.95 -16.64 -0.82
C ALA A 135 -1.24 -16.85 -2.17
N SER A 136 -1.88 -17.52 -3.13
CA SER A 136 -1.34 -17.68 -4.49
C SER A 136 -1.45 -16.41 -5.35
N GLN A 137 -2.29 -15.44 -4.96
CA GLN A 137 -2.52 -14.21 -5.71
C GLN A 137 -1.53 -13.10 -5.37
N VAL A 138 -0.74 -13.25 -4.30
CA VAL A 138 0.21 -12.23 -3.85
C VAL A 138 1.58 -12.87 -3.59
N VAL A 139 2.63 -12.08 -3.78
CA VAL A 139 4.00 -12.55 -3.54
C VAL A 139 4.46 -12.34 -2.10
N GLY A 140 3.81 -11.44 -1.36
CA GLY A 140 4.05 -11.24 0.06
C GLY A 140 3.20 -10.13 0.69
N ALA A 141 3.38 -9.95 1.99
CA ALA A 141 2.71 -8.94 2.80
C ALA A 141 3.70 -8.10 3.61
N VAL A 142 3.48 -6.78 3.67
CA VAL A 142 4.30 -5.83 4.44
C VAL A 142 3.42 -5.03 5.38
N LEU A 143 3.63 -5.17 6.68
CA LEU A 143 2.71 -4.70 7.71
C LEU A 143 3.43 -3.82 8.74
N PHE A 144 2.80 -2.70 9.10
CA PHE A 144 3.35 -1.70 10.02
C PHE A 144 2.39 -1.50 11.20
N GLY A 145 2.86 -1.65 12.43
CA GLY A 145 2.04 -1.39 13.63
C GLY A 145 0.77 -2.23 13.65
N ASP A 146 0.86 -3.47 13.18
CA ASP A 146 -0.29 -4.36 12.99
C ASP A 146 -0.85 -4.83 14.35
N PRO A 147 -2.12 -4.50 14.67
CA PRO A 147 -2.78 -5.01 15.88
C PRO A 147 -2.93 -6.52 15.91
N MET A 148 -2.84 -7.17 14.75
CA MET A 148 -3.00 -8.61 14.57
C MET A 148 -1.66 -9.33 14.36
N LYS A 149 -0.52 -8.71 14.73
CA LYS A 149 0.84 -9.21 14.46
C LYS A 149 1.09 -10.68 14.80
N THR A 150 0.44 -11.19 15.84
CA THR A 150 0.58 -12.57 16.33
C THR A 150 -0.26 -13.58 15.53
N GLN A 151 -1.13 -13.12 14.64
CA GLN A 151 -1.98 -13.95 13.79
C GLN A 151 -1.29 -14.20 12.44
N ALA A 152 -1.62 -15.32 11.82
CA ALA A 152 -1.18 -15.60 10.46
C ALA A 152 -1.86 -14.65 9.45
N VAL A 153 -1.12 -14.26 8.42
CA VAL A 153 -1.64 -13.50 7.27
C VAL A 153 -2.17 -14.49 6.23
N GLY A 154 -3.40 -14.95 6.43
CA GLY A 154 -3.97 -16.04 5.62
C GLY A 154 -3.10 -17.30 5.69
N SER A 155 -2.83 -17.90 4.54
CA SER A 155 -1.90 -19.04 4.40
C SER A 155 -0.53 -18.65 3.83
N LEU A 156 -0.16 -17.36 3.87
CA LEU A 156 1.18 -16.93 3.44
C LEU A 156 2.25 -17.57 4.34
N PRO A 157 3.32 -18.15 3.77
CA PRO A 157 4.50 -18.55 4.53
C PRO A 157 5.09 -17.35 5.29
N SER A 158 5.62 -17.57 6.49
CA SER A 158 6.24 -16.52 7.29
C SER A 158 7.39 -15.81 6.56
N SER A 159 8.11 -16.51 5.68
CA SER A 159 9.15 -15.93 4.83
C SER A 159 8.63 -14.89 3.81
N LYS A 160 7.32 -14.86 3.55
CA LYS A 160 6.65 -13.89 2.66
C LYS A 160 5.90 -12.80 3.42
N VAL A 161 6.01 -12.76 4.75
CA VAL A 161 5.37 -11.76 5.61
C VAL A 161 6.44 -10.98 6.35
N LYS A 162 6.43 -9.66 6.23
CA LYS A 162 7.28 -8.77 7.02
C LYS A 162 6.41 -7.89 7.92
N GLN A 163 6.61 -8.05 9.22
CA GLN A 163 5.98 -7.24 10.26
C GLN A 163 7.00 -6.21 10.79
N PHE A 164 6.55 -4.98 10.98
CA PHE A 164 7.30 -3.91 11.64
C PHE A 164 6.52 -3.44 12.86
N CYS A 165 7.08 -3.61 14.05
CA CYS A 165 6.47 -3.16 15.31
C CYS A 165 7.45 -2.27 16.06
N GLY A 166 7.06 -1.03 16.35
CA GLY A 166 7.92 -0.09 17.08
C GLY A 166 8.21 -0.60 18.49
N THR A 167 9.35 -0.21 19.06
CA THR A 167 9.76 -0.63 20.41
C THR A 167 8.76 -0.19 21.48
N SER A 168 8.13 0.98 21.31
CA SER A 168 7.11 1.50 22.23
C SER A 168 5.67 1.44 21.68
N ASP A 169 5.46 0.84 20.50
CA ASP A 169 4.14 0.78 19.89
C ASP A 169 3.26 -0.31 20.51
N GLN A 170 2.42 0.09 21.46
CA GLN A 170 1.49 -0.81 22.15
C GLN A 170 0.37 -1.34 21.24
N VAL A 171 0.12 -0.74 20.08
CA VAL A 171 -0.90 -1.23 19.14
C VAL A 171 -0.55 -2.63 18.65
N CYS A 172 0.72 -2.88 18.33
CA CYS A 172 1.23 -4.19 17.93
C CYS A 172 1.91 -4.98 19.07
N GLY A 173 1.77 -4.51 20.32
CA GLY A 173 2.32 -5.12 21.53
C GLY A 173 3.73 -4.66 21.93
N GLY A 174 4.36 -3.76 21.17
CA GLY A 174 5.67 -3.20 21.47
C GLY A 174 6.84 -4.18 21.34
N GLY A 175 7.95 -3.88 22.00
CA GLY A 175 9.12 -4.78 22.10
C GLY A 175 10.07 -4.76 20.90
N GLY A 176 9.66 -4.17 19.78
CA GLY A 176 10.49 -4.05 18.58
C GLY A 176 10.41 -5.29 17.69
N ASP A 177 10.15 -5.09 16.40
CA ASP A 177 10.14 -6.16 15.39
C ASP A 177 10.45 -5.58 14.01
N GLY A 178 11.04 -6.41 13.15
CA GLY A 178 11.40 -6.01 11.79
C GLY A 178 12.46 -4.92 11.70
N GLY A 179 13.10 -4.54 12.82
CA GLY A 179 14.01 -3.40 12.90
C GLY A 179 13.32 -2.05 13.15
N ALA A 180 12.02 -2.04 13.41
CA ALA A 180 11.30 -0.82 13.78
C ALA A 180 11.60 -0.41 15.23
N THR A 181 11.76 0.89 15.43
CA THR A 181 12.02 1.53 16.73
C THR A 181 11.08 2.72 16.90
N GLY A 182 10.87 3.15 18.14
CA GLY A 182 9.96 4.26 18.46
C GLY A 182 8.50 3.83 18.53
N GLY A 183 7.60 4.79 18.34
CA GLY A 183 6.16 4.63 18.54
C GLY A 183 5.37 4.35 17.26
N HIS A 184 4.04 4.32 17.40
CA HIS A 184 3.10 3.96 16.34
C HIS A 184 3.18 4.86 15.09
N THR A 185 3.74 6.08 15.20
CA THR A 185 3.84 7.04 14.10
C THR A 185 5.23 7.11 13.47
N ASP A 186 6.19 6.28 13.91
CA ASP A 186 7.59 6.34 13.50
C ASP A 186 7.94 5.43 12.30
N TYR A 187 6.94 4.80 11.66
CA TYR A 187 7.18 3.77 10.63
C TYR A 187 7.86 4.26 9.35
N GLY A 188 7.88 5.57 9.10
CA GLY A 188 8.71 6.14 8.04
C GLY A 188 10.20 5.77 8.16
N LYS A 189 10.70 5.50 9.38
CA LYS A 189 12.11 5.11 9.63
C LYS A 189 12.47 3.74 9.04
N VAL A 190 11.50 2.86 8.81
CA VAL A 190 11.71 1.52 8.24
C VAL A 190 11.26 1.41 6.79
N ALA A 191 10.96 2.54 6.13
CA ALA A 191 10.53 2.58 4.74
C ALA A 191 11.48 1.86 3.78
N ASP A 192 12.80 2.04 3.96
CA ASP A 192 13.81 1.41 3.12
C ASP A 192 13.87 -0.11 3.29
N ALA A 193 13.74 -0.59 4.53
CA ALA A 193 13.70 -2.02 4.82
C ALA A 193 12.41 -2.67 4.29
N ALA A 194 11.28 -1.97 4.41
CA ALA A 194 10.00 -2.41 3.87
C ALA A 194 10.01 -2.51 2.34
N ALA A 195 10.55 -1.49 1.66
CA ALA A 195 10.73 -1.49 0.22
C ALA A 195 11.67 -2.62 -0.23
N ALA A 196 12.81 -2.81 0.45
CA ALA A 196 13.75 -3.89 0.14
C ALA A 196 13.11 -5.28 0.27
N PHE A 197 12.33 -5.50 1.33
CA PHE A 197 11.60 -6.76 1.48
C PHE A 197 10.56 -6.97 0.38
N ALA A 198 9.78 -5.94 0.03
CA ALA A 198 8.80 -6.02 -1.06
C ALA A 198 9.46 -6.38 -2.41
N ILE A 199 10.62 -5.78 -2.69
CA ILE A 199 11.45 -6.09 -3.88
C ILE A 199 11.93 -7.55 -3.85
N GLN A 200 12.44 -8.00 -2.70
CA GLN A 200 12.94 -9.36 -2.51
C GLN A 200 11.85 -10.40 -2.75
N VAL A 201 10.68 -10.28 -2.11
CA VAL A 201 9.59 -11.27 -2.27
C VAL A 201 8.98 -11.24 -3.68
N ALA A 202 9.09 -10.12 -4.39
CA ALA A 202 8.71 -10.02 -5.79
C ALA A 202 9.74 -10.63 -6.76
N GLY A 203 10.95 -10.97 -6.29
CA GLY A 203 12.03 -11.48 -7.14
C GLY A 203 12.60 -10.41 -8.07
N LEU A 204 12.66 -9.15 -7.59
CA LEU A 204 13.12 -7.98 -8.36
C LEU A 204 14.41 -7.37 -7.78
N ALA A 205 15.06 -8.07 -6.84
CA ALA A 205 16.28 -7.65 -6.15
C ALA A 205 17.52 -7.76 -7.04
#